data_AF-A0A844KMX6-F1
#
_entry.id   AF-A0A844KMX6-F1
#
_cell.length_a   1.000
_cell.length_b   1.000
_cell.length_c   1.000
_cell.angle_alpha   90.00
_cell.angle_beta   90.00
_cell.angle_gamma   90.00
#
_symmetry.space_group_name_H-M   'P 1'
#
loop_
_entity.id
_entity.type
_entity.pdbx_description
1 polymer ?
#
loop_
_entity_poly.entity_id
_entity_poly.type
_entity_poly.pdbx_seq_one_letter_code
_entity_poly.pdbx_strand_id
1 'polypeptide(L)' 'MKKWIKVDNGRVTQVIKFDDGSKMELPLDNNGNLKWFDDSKFVKKPK' A
#
# COMPACT_ATOMS: atom_id res chain seq x y z
N MET A 1 -16.07 8.26 -2.96
CA MET A 1 -14.85 7.46 -2.64
C MET A 1 -15.18 5.97 -2.67
N LYS A 2 -14.40 5.16 -3.40
CA LYS A 2 -14.62 3.71 -3.50
C LYS A 2 -13.33 2.99 -3.12
N LYS A 3 -13.37 2.09 -2.15
CA LYS A 3 -12.23 1.23 -1.80
C LYS A 3 -12.56 -0.23 -2.08
N TRP A 4 -11.60 -1.00 -2.57
CA TRP A 4 -11.73 -2.45 -2.72
C TRP A 4 -10.38 -3.13 -2.58
N ILE A 5 -10.40 -4.42 -2.25
CA ILE A 5 -9.19 -5.24 -2.15
C ILE A 5 -9.04 -6.03 -3.44
N LYS A 6 -7.87 -5.94 -4.05
CA LYS A 6 -7.43 -6.76 -5.17
C LYS A 6 -6.46 -7.82 -4.64
N VAL A 7 -6.71 -9.08 -4.96
CA VAL A 7 -5.81 -10.20 -4.63
C VAL A 7 -5.31 -10.78 -5.93
N ASP A 8 -4.00 -10.79 -6.13
CA ASP A 8 -3.36 -11.30 -7.34
C ASP A 8 -2.20 -12.20 -6.93
N ASN A 9 -2.34 -13.52 -7.16
CA ASN A 9 -1.29 -14.51 -6.95
C ASN A 9 -0.58 -14.44 -5.56
N GLY A 10 -1.36 -14.24 -4.49
CA GLY A 10 -0.84 -14.09 -3.11
C GLY A 10 -0.41 -12.67 -2.74
N ARG A 11 -0.47 -11.71 -3.66
CA ARG A 11 -0.26 -10.29 -3.38
C ARG A 11 -1.60 -9.60 -3.17
N VAL A 12 -1.82 -9.14 -1.95
CA VAL A 12 -3.00 -8.36 -1.59
C VAL A 12 -2.70 -6.88 -1.85
N THR A 13 -3.63 -6.13 -2.44
CA THR A 13 -3.49 -4.70 -2.72
C THR A 13 -4.82 -4.00 -2.48
N GLN A 14 -4.83 -2.95 -1.65
CA GLN A 14 -5.99 -2.10 -1.47
C GLN A 14 -6.00 -1.00 -2.51
N VAL A 15 -7.06 -0.94 -3.31
CA VAL A 15 -7.28 0.10 -4.31
C VAL A 15 -8.28 1.11 -3.75
N ILE A 16 -7.92 2.39 -3.78
CA ILE A 16 -8.76 3.50 -3.35
C ILE A 16 -8.94 4.42 -4.55
N LYS A 17 -10.17 4.53 -5.05
CA LYS A 17 -10.56 5.47 -6.09
C LYS A 17 -11.24 6.69 -5.44
N PHE A 18 -10.61 7.84 -5.62
CA PHE A 18 -11.15 9.13 -5.22
C PHE A 18 -12.14 9.63 -6.26
N ASP A 19 -13.00 10.55 -5.84
CA ASP A 19 -14.05 11.12 -6.69
C ASP A 19 -13.46 11.99 -7.81
N ASP A 20 -12.35 12.65 -7.49
CA ASP A 20 -11.48 13.42 -8.38
C ASP A 20 -10.87 12.61 -9.55
N GLY A 21 -11.09 11.28 -9.60
CA GLY A 21 -10.53 10.39 -10.61
C GLY A 21 -9.16 9.82 -10.24
N SER A 22 -8.49 10.43 -9.25
CA SER A 22 -7.27 9.92 -8.63
C SER A 22 -7.45 8.50 -8.08
N LYS A 23 -6.47 7.63 -8.30
CA LYS A 23 -6.45 6.22 -7.84
C LYS A 23 -5.18 5.97 -7.03
N MET A 24 -5.32 5.45 -5.82
CA MET A 24 -4.21 4.94 -5.01
C MET A 24 -4.26 3.43 -4.89
N GLU A 25 -3.09 2.79 -4.95
CA GLU A 25 -2.91 1.35 -4.81
C GLU A 25 -1.91 1.09 -3.69
N LEU A 26 -2.37 0.47 -2.61
CA LEU A 26 -1.56 0.21 -1.42
C LEU A 26 -1.33 -1.30 -1.30
N PRO A 27 -0.07 -1.79 -1.33
CA PRO A 27 0.20 -3.19 -1.11
C PRO A 27 -0.17 -3.57 0.35
N LEU A 28 -0.88 -4.67 0.48
CA LEU A 28 -1.24 -5.29 1.74
C LEU A 28 -0.43 -6.58 1.90
N ASP A 29 -0.13 -6.92 3.14
CA ASP A 29 0.43 -8.20 3.54
C ASP A 29 -0.65 -9.29 3.59
N ASN A 30 -0.26 -10.57 3.69
CA ASN A 30 -1.18 -11.71 3.73
C ASN A 30 -2.13 -11.67 4.94
N ASN A 31 -1.72 -10.97 6.00
CA ASN A 31 -2.52 -10.75 7.20
C ASN A 31 -3.45 -9.51 7.10
N GLY A 32 -3.51 -8.84 5.94
CA GLY A 32 -4.33 -7.65 5.74
C GLY A 32 -3.70 -6.36 6.29
N ASN A 33 -2.44 -6.41 6.72
CA ASN A 33 -1.70 -5.24 7.19
C ASN A 33 -1.16 -4.44 6.01
N LEU A 34 -1.11 -3.11 6.11
CA LEU A 34 -0.49 -2.29 5.07
C LEU A 34 1.01 -2.53 5.05
N LYS A 35 1.55 -2.97 3.90
CA LYS A 35 2.98 -3.12 3.72
C LYS A 35 3.56 -1.75 3.38
N TRP A 36 3.83 -0.96 4.41
CA TRP A 36 4.54 0.30 4.27
C TRP A 36 5.96 0.06 3.79
N PHE A 37 6.45 0.99 2.97
CA PHE A 37 7.86 1.04 2.63
C PHE A 37 8.66 1.34 3.90
N ASP A 38 9.77 0.63 4.09
CA ASP A 38 10.62 0.82 5.27
C ASP A 38 11.57 2.00 5.04
N ASP A 39 11.09 3.21 5.34
CA ASP A 39 11.86 4.46 5.22
C ASP A 39 13.09 4.50 6.14
N SER A 40 13.16 3.64 7.16
CA SER A 40 14.34 3.49 8.03
C SER A 40 15.62 3.13 7.27
N LYS A 41 15.52 2.53 6.06
CA LYS A 41 16.68 2.26 5.19
C LYS A 41 17.32 3.51 4.61
N PHE A 42 16.59 4.62 4.56
CA PHE A 42 17.07 5.90 4.02
C PHE A 42 17.56 6.85 5.11
N VAL A 43 17.29 6.53 6.38
CA VAL A 43 17.86 7.26 7.51
C VAL A 43 19.33 6.88 7.62
N LYS A 44 20.20 7.66 6.98
CA LYS A 44 21.64 7.62 7.25
C LYS A 44 21.83 7.89 8.74
N LYS A 45 22.27 6.88 9.49
CA LYS A 45 22.66 7.08 10.89
C LYS A 45 23.74 8.17 10.93
N PRO A 46 23.60 9.22 11.76
CA PRO A 46 24.70 10.13 12.00
C PRO A 46 25.87 9.33 12.58
N LYS A 47 27.06 9.57 12.03
CA LYS A 47 28.32 8.91 12.41
C LYS A 47 28.83 9.45 13.74
#